data_AF-A0A6G2XHV7-F1
#
_entry.id   AF-A0A6G2XHV7-F1
#
_cell.length_a   1.000
_cell.length_b   1.000
_cell.length_c   1.000
_cell.angle_alpha   90.00
_cell.angle_beta   90.00
_cell.angle_gamma   90.00
#
_symmetry.space_group_name_H-M   'P 1'
#
loop_
_entity.id
_entity.type
_entity.pdbx_description
1 polymer ?
#
loop_
_entity_poly.entity_id
_entity_poly.type
_entity_poly.pdbx_seq_one_letter_code
_entity_poly.pdbx_strand_id
1 'polypeptide(L)'
;MPSDVETIARENLSAALQPPADPHEIEPGLELTDYGLTSLQKVLFLTRLCEDLAVDLASLTERDVAEMRTLHDVVDTLSRHAGKAS
;
A
#
# COMPACT_ATOMS: atom_id res chain seq x y z
N MET A 1 3.20 -17.98 -2.63
CA MET A 1 2.36 -17.41 -1.56
C MET A 1 2.70 -15.94 -1.48
N PRO A 2 1.72 -15.05 -1.28
CA PRO A 2 1.99 -13.62 -1.13
C PRO A 2 2.89 -13.41 0.10
N SER A 3 3.77 -12.40 0.03
CA SER A 3 4.61 -12.02 1.17
C SER A 3 3.75 -11.42 2.29
N ASP A 4 4.31 -11.34 3.51
CA ASP A 4 3.62 -10.68 4.63
C ASP A 4 3.27 -9.22 4.28
N VAL A 5 4.18 -8.53 3.57
CA VAL A 5 3.96 -7.16 3.07
C VAL A 5 2.77 -7.11 2.09
N GLU A 6 2.70 -8.04 1.14
CA GLU A 6 1.59 -8.07 0.16
C GLU A 6 0.25 -8.34 0.85
N THR A 7 0.23 -9.27 1.81
CA THR A 7 -1.00 -9.63 2.54
C THR A 7 -1.53 -8.44 3.33
N ILE A 8 -0.67 -7.78 4.12
CA ILE A 8 -1.05 -6.60 4.91
C ILE A 8 -1.46 -5.44 4.00
N ALA A 9 -0.79 -5.24 2.86
CA ALA A 9 -1.14 -4.20 1.90
C ALA A 9 -2.52 -4.43 1.27
N ARG A 10 -2.88 -5.68 0.94
CA ARG A 10 -4.20 -6.04 0.42
C ARG A 10 -5.31 -5.80 1.45
N GLU A 11 -5.09 -6.19 2.70
CA GLU A 11 -6.04 -5.97 3.79
C GLU A 11 -6.26 -4.47 4.04
N ASN A 12 -5.19 -3.69 4.06
CA ASN A 12 -5.26 -2.24 4.22
C ASN A 12 -5.96 -1.56 3.04
N LEU A 13 -5.69 -1.99 1.81
CA LEU A 13 -6.34 -1.44 0.62
C LEU A 13 -7.83 -1.77 0.64
N SER A 14 -8.21 -3.03 0.91
CA SER A 14 -9.61 -3.44 1.09
C SER A 14 -10.34 -2.55 2.10
N ALA A 15 -9.73 -2.28 3.26
CA ALA A 15 -10.30 -1.43 4.30
C ALA A 15 -10.41 0.06 3.91
N ALA A 16 -9.58 0.53 2.98
CA ALA A 16 -9.63 1.91 2.48
C ALA A 16 -10.73 2.13 1.42
N LEU A 17 -11.22 1.06 0.80
CA LEU A 17 -12.26 1.10 -0.23
C LEU A 17 -13.66 1.25 0.35
N GLN A 18 -14.54 1.89 -0.43
CA GLN A 18 -15.94 2.07 -0.08
C GLN A 18 -16.83 1.73 -1.30
N PRO A 19 -17.52 0.58 -1.31
CA PRO A 19 -17.49 -0.47 -0.28
C PRO A 19 -16.15 -1.23 -0.23
N PRO A 20 -15.84 -1.93 0.88
CA PRO A 20 -14.66 -2.78 0.95
C PRO A 20 -14.69 -3.87 -0.13
N ALA A 21 -13.56 -4.10 -0.80
CA ALA A 21 -13.38 -5.21 -1.74
C ALA A 21 -12.74 -6.42 -1.05
N ASP A 22 -12.90 -7.63 -1.59
CA ASP A 22 -12.19 -8.80 -1.06
C ASP A 22 -10.67 -8.63 -1.30
N PRO A 23 -9.81 -8.69 -0.26
CA PRO A 23 -8.34 -8.62 -0.41
C PRO A 23 -7.75 -9.58 -1.45
N HIS A 24 -8.39 -10.73 -1.67
CA HIS A 24 -7.98 -11.73 -2.67
C HIS A 24 -8.39 -11.39 -4.10
N GLU A 25 -9.42 -10.57 -4.28
CA GLU A 25 -9.90 -10.11 -5.60
C GLU A 25 -9.22 -8.81 -6.05
N ILE A 26 -8.45 -8.16 -5.17
CA ILE A 26 -7.65 -6.99 -5.54
C ILE A 26 -6.57 -7.39 -6.55
N GLU A 27 -6.63 -6.77 -7.71
CA GLU A 27 -5.68 -6.92 -8.80
C GLU A 27 -4.46 -6.00 -8.57
N PRO A 28 -3.24 -6.54 -8.35
CA PRO A 28 -2.11 -5.73 -7.89
C PRO A 28 -1.62 -4.66 -8.86
N GLY A 29 -1.82 -4.88 -10.16
CA GLY A 29 -1.40 -3.98 -11.23
C GLY A 29 -2.45 -2.93 -11.59
N LEU A 30 -3.63 -2.96 -10.98
CA LEU A 30 -4.64 -1.92 -11.20
C LEU A 30 -4.25 -0.66 -10.43
N GLU A 31 -4.49 0.51 -11.03
CA GLU A 31 -4.21 1.78 -10.40
C GLU A 31 -5.11 1.99 -9.17
N LEU A 32 -4.55 2.49 -8.07
CA LEU A 32 -5.29 2.80 -6.86
C LEU A 32 -6.47 3.77 -7.13
N THR A 33 -6.30 4.68 -8.10
CA THR A 33 -7.36 5.59 -8.53
C THR A 33 -8.52 4.88 -9.22
N ASP A 34 -8.28 3.75 -9.89
CA ASP A 34 -9.31 2.97 -10.58
C ASP A 34 -10.18 2.21 -9.58
N TYR A 35 -9.64 1.91 -8.38
CA TYR A 35 -10.45 1.46 -7.25
C TYR A 35 -11.24 2.60 -6.57
N GLY A 36 -11.10 3.85 -7.04
CA GLY A 36 -11.78 5.01 -6.48
C GLY A 36 -11.07 5.65 -5.28
N LEU A 37 -9.80 5.35 -5.03
CA LEU A 37 -9.04 6.09 -4.01
C LEU A 37 -8.81 7.52 -4.46
N THR A 38 -9.32 8.47 -3.70
CA THR A 38 -8.92 9.87 -3.77
C THR A 38 -7.48 10.06 -3.25
N SER A 39 -6.85 11.20 -3.55
CA SER A 39 -5.51 11.52 -3.04
C SER A 39 -5.43 11.45 -1.50
N LEU A 40 -6.50 11.85 -0.80
CA LEU A 40 -6.55 11.75 0.66
C LEU A 40 -6.66 10.29 1.13
N GLN A 41 -7.52 9.48 0.51
CA GLN A 41 -7.64 8.07 0.84
C GLN A 41 -6.33 7.31 0.59
N LYS A 42 -5.62 7.63 -0.50
CA LYS A 42 -4.29 7.09 -0.76
C LYS A 42 -3.32 7.43 0.35
N VAL A 43 -3.27 8.68 0.81
CA VAL A 43 -2.39 9.08 1.92
C VAL A 43 -2.74 8.34 3.20
N LEU A 44 -4.03 8.26 3.56
CA LEU A 44 -4.50 7.54 4.75
C LEU A 44 -4.16 6.04 4.69
N PHE A 45 -4.37 5.42 3.54
CA PHE A 45 -3.97 4.04 3.27
C PHE A 45 -2.47 3.83 3.47
N LEU A 46 -1.63 4.69 2.89
CA LEU A 46 -0.18 4.59 3.02
C LEU A 46 0.29 4.80 4.46
N THR A 47 -0.28 5.77 5.19
CA THR A 47 0.04 5.99 6.60
C THR A 47 -0.25 4.75 7.42
N ARG A 48 -1.46 4.18 7.32
CA ARG A 48 -1.85 2.99 8.08
C ARG A 48 -1.01 1.77 7.70
N LEU A 49 -0.74 1.59 6.41
CA LEU A 49 0.09 0.48 5.93
C LEU A 49 1.53 0.57 6.47
N CYS A 50 2.10 1.78 6.55
CA CYS A 50 3.43 1.97 7.14
C CYS A 50 3.44 1.64 8.64
N GLU A 51 2.40 2.04 9.38
CA GLU A 51 2.24 1.69 10.80
C GLU A 51 2.17 0.17 11.01
N ASP A 52 1.36 -0.53 10.22
CA ASP A 52 1.18 -1.99 10.31
C ASP A 52 2.47 -2.76 9.93
N LEU A 53 3.28 -2.22 9.03
CA LEU A 53 4.55 -2.80 8.60
C LEU A 53 5.76 -2.34 9.44
N ALA A 54 5.53 -1.50 10.45
CA ALA A 54 6.59 -0.86 11.24
C ALA A 54 7.65 -0.13 10.37
N VAL A 55 7.22 0.43 9.23
CA VAL A 55 8.04 1.27 8.35
C VAL A 55 7.84 2.72 8.74
N ASP A 56 8.92 3.46 8.93
CA ASP A 56 8.81 4.90 9.15
C ASP A 56 8.34 5.59 7.87
N LEU A 57 7.19 6.24 7.90
CA LEU A 57 6.66 7.00 6.76
C LEU A 57 7.65 8.09 6.32
N ALA A 58 8.46 8.64 7.24
CA ALA A 58 9.50 9.62 6.93
C ALA A 58 10.69 9.03 6.15
N SER A 59 10.81 7.69 6.09
CA SER A 59 11.80 7.02 5.24
C SER A 59 11.42 7.03 3.76
N LEU A 60 10.15 7.29 3.43
CA LEU A 60 9.66 7.37 2.05
C LEU A 60 9.86 8.78 1.51
N THR A 61 10.43 8.89 0.32
CA THR A 61 10.58 10.16 -0.36
C THR A 61 9.29 10.57 -1.08
N GLU A 62 9.14 11.86 -1.42
CA GLU A 62 8.02 12.32 -2.25
C GLU A 62 7.91 11.55 -3.57
N ARG A 63 9.06 11.15 -4.14
CA ARG A 63 9.13 10.37 -5.36
C ARG A 63 8.60 8.95 -5.15
N ASP A 64 8.96 8.30 -4.04
CA ASP A 64 8.46 6.96 -3.73
C ASP A 64 6.92 6.97 -3.62
N VAL A 65 6.36 7.95 -2.90
CA VAL A 65 4.90 8.09 -2.76
C VAL A 65 4.21 8.43 -4.09
N ALA A 66 4.87 9.20 -4.95
CA ALA A 66 4.36 9.51 -6.30
C ALA A 66 4.38 8.29 -7.23
N GLU A 67 5.41 7.45 -7.13
CA GLU A 67 5.56 6.21 -7.91
C GLU A 67 4.61 5.09 -7.44
N MET A 68 4.09 5.15 -6.20
CA MET A 68 3.05 4.24 -5.68
C MET A 68 1.69 4.46 -6.35
N ARG A 69 1.53 3.93 -7.56
CA ARG A 69 0.31 4.07 -8.36
C ARG A 69 -0.57 2.84 -8.30
N THR A 70 0.04 1.67 -8.15
CA THR A 70 -0.63 0.38 -8.03
C THR A 70 -0.31 -0.27 -6.68
N LEU A 71 -1.07 -1.30 -6.29
CA LEU A 71 -0.74 -2.08 -5.10
C LEU A 71 0.63 -2.77 -5.24
N HIS A 72 0.99 -3.19 -6.45
CA HIS A 72 2.30 -3.78 -6.73
C HIS A 72 3.44 -2.79 -6.44
N ASP A 73 3.31 -1.53 -6.85
CA ASP A 73 4.33 -0.48 -6.58
C ASP A 73 4.49 -0.22 -5.08
N VAL A 74 3.37 -0.23 -4.35
CA VAL A 74 3.34 -0.08 -2.89
C VAL A 74 4.07 -1.23 -2.21
N VAL A 75 3.74 -2.47 -2.56
CA VAL A 75 4.37 -3.67 -1.98
C VAL A 75 5.84 -3.72 -2.30
N ASP A 76 6.23 -3.47 -3.54
CA ASP A 76 7.63 -3.46 -3.98
C ASP A 76 8.44 -2.39 -3.24
N THR A 77 7.88 -1.18 -3.09
CA THR A 77 8.55 -0.09 -2.37
C THR A 77 8.67 -0.37 -0.89
N LEU A 78 7.61 -0.82 -0.23
CA LEU A 78 7.64 -1.10 1.21
C LEU A 78 8.48 -2.33 1.53
N SER A 79 8.52 -3.34 0.67
CA SER A 79 9.40 -4.50 0.84
C SER A 79 10.89 -4.10 0.84
N ARG A 80 11.27 -3.05 0.09
CA ARG A 80 12.64 -2.50 0.11
C ARG A 80 12.98 -1.75 1.40
N HIS A 81 11.98 -1.26 2.14
CA HIS A 81 12.17 -0.47 3.36
C HIS A 81 12.00 -1.32 4.63
N ALA A 82 11.04 -2.25 4.64
CA ALA A 82 10.78 -3.18 5.75
C ALA A 82 12.00 -4.05 6.09
N GLY A 83 12.85 -4.37 5.10
CA GLY A 83 14.10 -5.12 5.31
C GLY A 83 15.32 -4.28 5.71
N LYS A 84 15.21 -2.94 5.78
CA LYS A 84 16.32 -2.04 6.12
C LYS A 84 16.36 -1.60 7.58
N ALA A 85 15.36 -2.01 8.38
CA ALA A 85 15.43 -1.90 9.83
C ALA A 85 16.34 -3.02 10.38
N SER A 86 17.66 -2.82 10.28
CA SER A 86 18.67 -3.61 10.99
C SER A 86 19.81 -2.72 11.44
#